data_AF-A0A2E6H7I2-F1
#
_entry.id   AF-A0A2E6H7I2-F1
#
_cell.length_a   1.000
_cell.length_b   1.000
_cell.length_c   1.000
_cell.angle_alpha   90.00
_cell.angle_beta   90.00
_cell.angle_gamma   90.00
#
_symmetry.space_group_name_H-M   'P 1'
#
loop_
_entity.id
_entity.type
_entity.pdbx_description
1 polymer ?
#
loop_
_entity_poly.entity_id
_entity_poly.type
_entity_poly.pdbx_seq_one_letter_code
_entity_poly.pdbx_strand_id
1 'polypeptide(L)'
;MFTISCKENPANNTLTGEYNPDDYKDEANPEYEPEEDTWLNEARDLTQDFTEFPTSDGMNRYIENATGPPNNPCPDGMIPDSWDNSVGPTGKELSPAAVGVRRVLASFYQSCKAIDITLDASTPNLKGVVKAKSFGGQKGVSGGYLRKITDTNAFVNSHAVLKRLKGDSSYPGKSCKDMTKMPPIYGYGSRAYPNKSGTVKIFKKGGGVASGSQPAAGIDCSAFISMALGSQGLKINKSSGPFTDITTRSFHSQINRSGSCLKKATMTPEAPVKSGDIINVAGSHMVMIDSVGEDPLGIEKAAAAGNCNSITPKKFNFTYIHSGAIKGSYGPSRVKANLHSGGSMWNNLRVMAVKMCQNKIKNDGSPVNSGSIRGVASKFTITRHQTSDPKCVSDKRIKIEGEECINKCSNLSMDEKYEEES
;
A
#
# COMPACT_ATOMS: atom_id res chain seq x y z
N MET A 1 34.38 21.66 -51.52
CA MET A 1 35.45 21.04 -50.71
C MET A 1 36.07 22.13 -49.86
N PHE A 2 35.80 22.10 -48.55
CA PHE A 2 36.49 22.93 -47.58
C PHE A 2 36.78 22.06 -46.37
N THR A 3 38.05 21.73 -46.19
CA THR A 3 38.64 21.17 -44.97
C THR A 3 39.08 22.34 -44.10
N ILE A 4 38.66 22.35 -42.83
CA ILE A 4 39.30 23.16 -41.79
C ILE A 4 39.58 22.24 -40.60
N SER A 5 40.86 22.23 -40.26
CA SER A 5 41.54 21.46 -39.22
C SER A 5 41.36 22.14 -37.86
N CYS A 6 41.13 21.32 -36.82
CA CYS A 6 41.18 21.75 -35.43
C CYS A 6 42.63 21.70 -34.92
N LYS A 7 43.10 22.81 -34.34
CA LYS A 7 44.25 22.84 -33.43
C LYS A 7 43.75 22.82 -31.99
N GLU A 8 44.36 21.97 -31.18
CA GLU A 8 44.16 21.87 -29.73
C GLU A 8 44.90 22.99 -28.97
N ASN A 9 44.43 23.29 -27.77
CA ASN A 9 45.25 23.71 -26.63
C ASN A 9 44.57 23.26 -25.31
N PRO A 10 45.32 23.11 -24.20
CA PRO A 10 45.27 21.90 -23.38
C PRO A 10 44.92 22.20 -21.90
N ALA A 11 44.93 21.14 -21.10
CA ALA A 11 45.00 21.12 -19.62
C ALA A 11 43.71 21.54 -18.89
N ASN A 12 43.26 20.87 -17.82
CA ASN A 12 43.83 19.79 -17.03
C ASN A 12 42.75 19.20 -16.11
N ASN A 13 42.99 17.94 -15.73
CA ASN A 13 42.63 17.25 -14.48
C ASN A 13 41.28 16.53 -14.31
N THR A 14 41.35 15.24 -14.65
CA THR A 14 41.16 14.06 -13.77
C THR A 14 39.90 13.93 -12.92
N LEU A 15 39.06 12.96 -13.29
CA LEU A 15 38.76 11.77 -12.47
C LEU A 15 38.49 10.59 -13.43
N THR A 16 39.53 9.80 -13.69
CA THR A 16 39.47 8.53 -14.39
C THR A 16 38.95 7.46 -13.42
N GLY A 17 37.71 7.01 -13.64
CA GLY A 17 37.27 5.68 -13.27
C GLY A 17 37.08 4.91 -14.57
N GLU A 18 38.12 4.21 -15.00
CA GLU A 18 38.05 3.30 -16.14
C GLU A 18 37.04 2.19 -15.81
N TYR A 19 36.06 2.03 -16.70
CA TYR A 19 35.17 0.91 -16.72
C TYR A 19 35.94 -0.30 -17.27
N ASN A 20 36.17 -1.29 -16.42
CA ASN A 20 36.78 -2.56 -16.81
C ASN A 20 35.66 -3.57 -17.17
N PRO A 21 35.54 -3.97 -18.45
CA PRO A 21 34.49 -4.90 -18.90
C PRO A 21 34.77 -6.38 -18.56
N ASP A 22 35.87 -6.72 -17.87
CA ASP A 22 36.25 -8.11 -17.56
C ASP A 22 35.84 -8.60 -16.15
N ASP A 23 35.08 -7.84 -15.36
CA ASP A 23 34.62 -8.26 -14.01
C ASP A 23 33.40 -9.22 -14.02
N TYR A 24 33.05 -9.81 -15.16
CA TYR A 24 32.02 -10.86 -15.25
C TYR A 24 32.47 -12.06 -16.09
N LYS A 25 33.40 -12.83 -15.51
CA LYS A 25 33.71 -14.24 -15.82
C LYS A 25 34.14 -14.85 -14.48
N ASP A 26 33.60 -15.89 -13.86
CA ASP A 26 32.64 -16.96 -14.14
C ASP A 26 31.91 -17.17 -12.79
N GLU A 27 30.64 -17.58 -12.68
CA GLU A 27 30.18 -18.96 -12.87
C GLU A 27 28.78 -18.94 -13.50
N ALA A 28 28.69 -19.60 -14.66
CA ALA A 28 27.46 -19.88 -15.36
C ALA A 28 26.51 -20.76 -14.53
N ASN A 29 25.34 -20.24 -14.20
CA ASN A 29 24.15 -21.04 -13.93
C ASN A 29 23.27 -20.93 -15.19
N PRO A 30 22.93 -22.04 -15.88
CA PRO A 30 22.34 -21.97 -17.21
C PRO A 30 20.93 -21.36 -17.16
N GLU A 31 20.71 -20.38 -18.03
CA GLU A 31 19.43 -19.96 -18.62
C GLU A 31 18.18 -20.02 -17.71
N TYR A 32 17.92 -18.91 -17.03
CA TYR A 32 16.53 -18.44 -16.91
C TYR A 32 16.30 -17.39 -18.00
N GLU A 33 16.06 -17.86 -19.22
CA GLU A 33 15.28 -17.07 -20.16
C GLU A 33 13.83 -17.12 -19.66
N PRO A 34 13.20 -15.97 -19.34
CA PRO A 34 11.75 -15.98 -19.15
C PRO A 34 11.15 -16.50 -20.47
N GLU A 35 10.43 -17.62 -20.43
CA GLU A 35 9.77 -18.20 -21.61
C GLU A 35 9.14 -17.07 -22.42
N GLU A 36 9.71 -16.81 -23.60
CA GLU A 36 9.33 -15.78 -24.56
C GLU A 36 7.81 -15.83 -24.78
N ASP A 37 7.26 -17.05 -24.68
CA ASP A 37 5.85 -17.41 -24.76
C ASP A 37 4.93 -16.69 -23.78
N THR A 38 5.37 -16.31 -22.56
CA THR A 38 4.44 -15.70 -21.59
C THR A 38 4.09 -14.27 -21.99
N TRP A 39 5.09 -13.50 -22.39
CA TRP A 39 4.88 -12.15 -22.93
C TRP A 39 4.28 -12.21 -24.34
N LEU A 40 4.73 -13.15 -25.17
CA LEU A 40 4.14 -13.37 -26.50
C LEU A 40 2.66 -13.72 -26.40
N ASN A 41 2.23 -14.54 -25.45
CA ASN A 41 0.81 -14.89 -25.28
C ASN A 41 -0.02 -13.72 -24.77
N GLU A 42 0.49 -12.93 -23.82
CA GLU A 42 -0.19 -11.70 -23.39
C GLU A 42 -0.26 -10.67 -24.54
N ALA A 43 0.80 -10.56 -25.34
CA ALA A 43 0.84 -9.68 -26.50
C ALA A 43 -0.08 -10.16 -27.63
N ARG A 44 -0.17 -11.48 -27.88
CA ARG A 44 -1.08 -12.13 -28.83
C ARG A 44 -2.54 -11.88 -28.48
N ASP A 45 -2.91 -12.05 -27.21
CA ASP A 45 -4.27 -11.75 -26.74
C ASP A 45 -4.61 -10.26 -26.90
N LEU A 46 -3.64 -9.37 -26.65
CA LEU A 46 -3.80 -7.91 -26.79
C LEU A 46 -3.84 -7.42 -28.24
N THR A 47 -3.21 -8.15 -29.16
CA THR A 47 -3.03 -7.73 -30.56
C THR A 47 -3.73 -8.64 -31.57
N GLN A 48 -4.59 -9.55 -31.11
CA GLN A 48 -5.18 -10.63 -31.91
C GLN A 48 -4.12 -11.33 -32.76
N ASP A 49 -3.18 -12.00 -32.12
CA ASP A 49 -2.03 -12.65 -32.78
C ASP A 49 -1.21 -11.69 -33.66
N PHE A 50 -0.99 -10.46 -33.20
CA PHE A 50 -0.24 -9.40 -33.89
C PHE A 50 -0.85 -8.92 -35.21
N THR A 51 -2.09 -9.28 -35.50
CA THR A 51 -2.80 -8.84 -36.72
C THR A 51 -3.49 -7.49 -36.57
N GLU A 52 -3.85 -7.09 -35.34
CA GLU A 52 -4.43 -5.79 -35.03
C GLU A 52 -3.82 -5.20 -33.76
N PHE A 53 -3.06 -4.11 -33.89
CA PHE A 53 -2.56 -3.40 -32.71
C PHE A 53 -3.69 -2.55 -32.10
N PRO A 54 -3.92 -2.64 -30.77
CA PRO A 54 -4.94 -1.82 -30.13
C PRO A 54 -4.58 -0.35 -30.31
N THR A 55 -5.57 0.47 -30.68
CA THR A 55 -5.39 1.92 -30.75
C THR A 55 -4.92 2.47 -29.40
N SER A 56 -4.36 3.68 -29.37
CA SER A 56 -4.01 4.35 -28.11
C SER A 56 -5.17 4.34 -27.11
N ASP A 57 -6.41 4.42 -27.59
CA ASP A 57 -7.62 4.34 -26.78
C ASP A 57 -7.94 2.92 -26.30
N GLY A 58 -7.61 1.89 -27.09
CA GLY A 58 -7.69 0.49 -26.67
C GLY A 58 -6.65 0.15 -25.59
N MET A 59 -5.42 0.65 -25.74
CA MET A 59 -4.36 0.49 -24.74
C MET A 59 -4.69 1.24 -23.44
N ASN A 60 -5.22 2.46 -23.55
CA ASN A 60 -5.72 3.20 -22.40
C ASN A 60 -6.90 2.49 -21.73
N ARG A 61 -7.83 1.89 -22.49
CA ARG A 61 -8.93 1.07 -21.93
C ARG A 61 -8.43 -0.17 -21.21
N TYR A 62 -7.39 -0.83 -21.72
CA TYR A 62 -6.77 -1.98 -21.06
C TYR A 62 -6.12 -1.56 -19.74
N ILE A 63 -5.37 -0.45 -19.74
CA ILE A 63 -4.77 0.12 -18.53
C ILE A 63 -5.86 0.60 -17.56
N GLU A 64 -6.93 1.22 -18.04
CA GLU A 64 -8.08 1.67 -17.24
C GLU A 64 -8.92 0.52 -16.72
N ASN A 65 -9.04 -0.61 -17.43
CA ASN A 65 -9.67 -1.83 -16.89
C ASN A 65 -8.76 -2.54 -15.88
N ALA A 66 -7.44 -2.45 -16.06
CA ALA A 66 -6.47 -2.95 -15.09
C ALA A 66 -6.33 -2.04 -13.85
N THR A 67 -6.79 -0.77 -13.90
CA THR A 67 -6.56 0.24 -12.85
C THR A 67 -7.79 1.04 -12.41
N GLY A 68 -8.96 0.81 -12.99
CA GLY A 68 -10.21 1.56 -12.78
C GLY A 68 -11.29 0.75 -12.06
N PRO A 69 -12.28 1.42 -11.44
CA PRO A 69 -13.36 0.74 -10.74
C PRO A 69 -14.34 0.06 -11.72
N PRO A 70 -14.98 -1.06 -11.33
CA PRO A 70 -15.97 -1.73 -12.16
C PRO A 70 -17.22 -0.86 -12.33
N ASN A 71 -17.68 -0.70 -13.58
CA ASN A 71 -19.05 -0.29 -13.86
C ASN A 71 -19.99 -1.42 -13.44
N ASN A 72 -20.93 -1.13 -12.55
CA ASN A 72 -21.94 -2.08 -12.06
C ASN A 72 -23.32 -1.62 -12.55
N PRO A 73 -24.19 -2.57 -12.90
CA PRO A 73 -25.53 -2.53 -12.32
C PRO A 73 -25.89 -3.89 -11.74
N CYS A 74 -26.38 -3.90 -10.50
CA CYS A 74 -27.41 -4.82 -9.98
C CYS A 74 -27.68 -4.54 -8.48
N PRO A 75 -28.89 -4.87 -7.99
CA PRO A 75 -29.68 -4.02 -7.10
C PRO A 75 -29.65 -4.41 -5.62
N ASP A 76 -30.22 -3.51 -4.81
CA ASP A 76 -30.31 -3.48 -3.37
C ASP A 76 -30.91 -4.74 -2.71
N GLY A 77 -30.44 -5.03 -1.50
CA GLY A 77 -31.12 -5.98 -0.60
C GLY A 77 -30.29 -6.46 0.59
N MET A 78 -30.38 -5.72 1.70
CA MET A 78 -30.28 -6.13 3.11
C MET A 78 -29.08 -6.97 3.60
N ILE A 79 -28.25 -6.39 4.50
CA ILE A 79 -27.78 -7.04 5.75
C ILE A 79 -27.71 -5.97 6.86
N PRO A 80 -28.13 -6.25 8.12
CA PRO A 80 -28.36 -5.25 9.15
C PRO A 80 -27.10 -4.71 9.80
N ASP A 81 -27.22 -3.46 10.26
CA ASP A 81 -26.29 -2.73 11.10
C ASP A 81 -26.21 -3.30 12.52
N SER A 82 -25.04 -3.82 12.91
CA SER A 82 -24.50 -3.69 14.27
C SER A 82 -23.04 -4.17 14.29
N TRP A 83 -22.10 -3.25 14.09
CA TRP A 83 -20.68 -3.51 14.32
C TRP A 83 -20.18 -2.52 15.36
N ASP A 84 -20.13 -3.01 16.60
CA ASP A 84 -19.43 -2.40 17.72
C ASP A 84 -17.94 -2.21 17.33
N ASN A 85 -17.48 -0.96 17.42
CA ASN A 85 -16.13 -0.51 17.05
C ASN A 85 -15.19 -0.45 18.27
N SER A 86 -15.56 -1.07 19.39
CA SER A 86 -14.67 -1.21 20.53
C SER A 86 -14.19 -2.66 20.63
N VAL A 87 -12.87 -2.84 20.59
CA VAL A 87 -12.16 -4.13 20.54
C VAL A 87 -12.33 -4.85 19.19
N GLY A 88 -11.25 -5.35 18.58
CA GLY A 88 -11.37 -6.15 17.35
C GLY A 88 -12.36 -7.32 17.58
N PRO A 89 -13.11 -7.77 16.55
CA PRO A 89 -14.25 -8.71 16.68
C PRO A 89 -13.90 -10.10 17.25
N THR A 90 -12.71 -10.29 17.83
CA THR A 90 -12.22 -11.55 18.40
C THR A 90 -11.42 -11.38 19.69
N GLY A 91 -11.31 -10.17 20.28
CA GLY A 91 -10.40 -9.95 21.43
C GLY A 91 -8.92 -10.19 21.10
N LYS A 92 -8.57 -10.29 19.79
CA LYS A 92 -7.19 -10.50 19.35
C LYS A 92 -6.43 -9.19 19.39
N GLU A 93 -5.33 -9.22 20.13
CA GLU A 93 -4.34 -8.14 20.19
C GLU A 93 -3.91 -7.72 18.78
N LEU A 94 -3.98 -6.41 18.49
CA LEU A 94 -3.53 -5.88 17.21
C LEU A 94 -2.03 -6.05 17.11
N SER A 95 -1.54 -6.46 15.94
CA SER A 95 -0.09 -6.49 15.76
C SER A 95 0.47 -5.06 15.82
N PRO A 96 1.72 -4.86 16.28
CA PRO A 96 2.32 -3.53 16.30
C PRO A 96 2.30 -2.86 14.91
N ALA A 97 2.45 -3.62 13.83
CA ALA A 97 2.34 -3.07 12.48
C ALA A 97 0.96 -2.41 12.24
N ALA A 98 -0.12 -3.09 12.62
CA ALA A 98 -1.47 -2.56 12.49
C ALA A 98 -1.73 -1.34 13.39
N VAL A 99 -1.19 -1.33 14.60
CA VAL A 99 -1.23 -0.15 15.48
C VAL A 99 -0.52 1.04 14.82
N GLY A 100 0.64 0.79 14.21
CA GLY A 100 1.40 1.80 13.48
C GLY A 100 0.63 2.38 12.30
N VAL A 101 -0.05 1.54 11.51
CA VAL A 101 -0.79 2.04 10.34
C VAL A 101 -2.02 2.86 10.73
N ARG A 102 -2.70 2.48 11.83
CA ARG A 102 -3.77 3.29 12.44
C ARG A 102 -3.24 4.63 12.97
N ARG A 103 -2.09 4.61 13.65
CA ARG A 103 -1.43 5.82 14.18
C ARG A 103 -1.10 6.80 13.06
N VAL A 104 -0.48 6.34 11.97
CA VAL A 104 -0.21 7.18 10.80
C VAL A 104 -1.50 7.74 10.20
N LEU A 105 -2.55 6.90 10.03
CA LEU A 105 -3.84 7.36 9.52
C LEU A 105 -4.44 8.46 10.39
N ALA A 106 -4.52 8.24 11.71
CA ALA A 106 -5.04 9.21 12.66
C ALA A 106 -4.23 10.52 12.64
N SER A 107 -2.91 10.45 12.56
CA SER A 107 -2.04 11.63 12.46
C SER A 107 -2.31 12.44 11.18
N PHE A 108 -2.53 11.80 10.03
CA PHE A 108 -2.87 12.51 8.79
C PHE A 108 -4.19 13.28 8.86
N TYR A 109 -5.14 12.83 9.68
CA TYR A 109 -6.42 13.51 9.86
C TYR A 109 -6.49 14.36 11.13
N GLN A 110 -5.47 14.29 11.98
CA GLN A 110 -5.40 14.93 13.29
C GLN A 110 -6.62 14.59 14.16
N SER A 111 -7.06 13.33 14.10
CA SER A 111 -8.25 12.85 14.82
C SER A 111 -8.27 11.34 14.98
N CYS A 112 -8.63 10.86 16.18
CA CYS A 112 -8.92 9.46 16.45
C CYS A 112 -10.10 8.95 15.62
N LYS A 113 -11.08 9.80 15.31
CA LYS A 113 -12.29 9.36 14.58
C LYS A 113 -11.99 8.87 13.16
N ALA A 114 -10.81 9.19 12.61
CA ALA A 114 -10.43 8.76 11.28
C ALA A 114 -10.27 7.23 11.15
N ILE A 115 -9.87 6.53 12.22
CA ILE A 115 -9.68 5.07 12.20
C ILE A 115 -11.02 4.30 12.24
N ASP A 116 -12.09 4.95 12.72
CA ASP A 116 -13.43 4.35 12.81
C ASP A 116 -14.21 4.45 11.49
N ILE A 117 -13.69 5.22 10.52
CA ILE A 117 -14.36 5.45 9.24
C ILE A 117 -13.76 4.51 8.19
N THR A 118 -14.54 3.51 7.81
CA THR A 118 -14.15 2.52 6.80
C THR A 118 -14.90 2.78 5.49
N LEU A 119 -14.17 2.84 4.38
CA LEU A 119 -14.76 2.95 3.05
C LEU A 119 -15.31 1.60 2.59
N ASP A 120 -16.49 1.62 1.97
CA ASP A 120 -17.18 0.45 1.45
C ASP A 120 -17.95 0.76 0.16
N ALA A 121 -18.82 -0.16 -0.28
CA ALA A 121 -19.56 -0.03 -1.53
C ALA A 121 -20.42 1.23 -1.59
N SER A 122 -21.00 1.64 -0.45
CA SER A 122 -21.86 2.81 -0.31
C SER A 122 -21.08 4.13 -0.32
N THR A 123 -19.76 4.07 -0.11
CA THR A 123 -18.92 5.26 -0.14
C THR A 123 -18.92 5.88 -1.55
N PRO A 124 -19.29 7.17 -1.68
CA PRO A 124 -19.35 7.83 -2.97
C PRO A 124 -17.96 8.04 -3.57
N ASN A 125 -17.91 8.42 -4.85
CA ASN A 125 -16.66 8.90 -5.44
C ASN A 125 -16.33 10.31 -4.92
N LEU A 126 -15.04 10.52 -4.69
CA LEU A 126 -14.49 11.80 -4.28
C LEU A 126 -14.60 12.84 -5.39
N LYS A 127 -14.94 14.07 -5.01
CA LYS A 127 -15.06 15.23 -5.91
C LYS A 127 -13.94 16.24 -5.61
N GLY A 128 -13.77 17.22 -6.49
CA GLY A 128 -12.82 18.33 -6.26
C GLY A 128 -11.34 17.95 -6.35
N VAL A 129 -11.00 16.78 -6.90
CA VAL A 129 -9.63 16.34 -7.16
C VAL A 129 -9.50 15.76 -8.56
N VAL A 130 -8.38 16.06 -9.23
CA VAL A 130 -8.09 15.60 -10.59
C VAL A 130 -6.68 15.04 -10.72
N LYS A 131 -6.45 14.24 -11.76
CA LYS A 131 -5.11 13.95 -12.28
C LYS A 131 -4.68 15.10 -13.17
N ALA A 132 -3.62 15.80 -12.80
CA ALA A 132 -2.99 16.82 -13.65
C ALA A 132 -1.73 16.22 -14.29
N LYS A 133 -1.50 16.48 -15.58
CA LYS A 133 -0.22 16.11 -16.22
C LYS A 133 0.93 16.85 -15.52
N SER A 134 2.01 16.13 -15.24
CA SER A 134 3.28 16.71 -14.77
C SER A 134 4.03 17.19 -16.00
N PHE A 135 4.01 18.50 -16.25
CA PHE A 135 4.82 19.12 -17.29
C PHE A 135 6.18 19.47 -16.70
N GLY A 136 7.16 18.57 -16.86
CA GLY A 136 8.57 18.84 -16.59
C GLY A 136 9.08 18.44 -15.20
N GLY A 137 10.03 17.49 -15.19
CA GLY A 137 11.16 17.46 -14.26
C GLY A 137 10.92 17.21 -12.77
N GLN A 138 9.68 17.05 -12.28
CA GLN A 138 9.45 16.73 -10.86
C GLN A 138 10.02 15.34 -10.54
N LYS A 139 11.23 15.32 -9.94
CA LYS A 139 11.92 14.12 -9.48
C LYS A 139 10.97 13.25 -8.62
N GLY A 140 10.85 11.97 -8.98
CA GLY A 140 10.10 10.98 -8.20
C GLY A 140 8.68 10.68 -8.69
N VAL A 141 8.18 11.33 -9.75
CA VAL A 141 6.86 11.02 -10.34
C VAL A 141 7.04 10.18 -11.59
N SER A 142 7.18 8.87 -11.44
CA SER A 142 7.10 7.96 -12.60
C SER A 142 5.63 7.85 -13.02
N GLY A 143 5.35 8.05 -14.31
CA GLY A 143 3.98 8.00 -14.87
C GLY A 143 3.34 9.36 -15.18
N GLY A 144 4.01 10.50 -14.91
CA GLY A 144 3.64 11.79 -15.50
C GLY A 144 2.35 12.44 -15.00
N TYR A 145 1.75 11.99 -13.89
CA TYR A 145 0.55 12.59 -13.30
C TYR A 145 0.72 12.98 -11.83
N LEU A 146 0.23 14.17 -11.50
CA LEU A 146 0.12 14.71 -10.15
C LEU A 146 -1.34 14.71 -9.72
N ARG A 147 -1.59 14.67 -8.41
CA ARG A 147 -2.92 14.96 -7.87
C ARG A 147 -3.06 16.43 -7.56
N LYS A 148 -4.17 17.02 -8.00
CA LYS A 148 -4.49 18.43 -7.77
C LYS A 148 -5.88 18.53 -7.19
N ILE A 149 -6.00 19.20 -6.05
CA ILE A 149 -7.31 19.62 -5.53
C ILE A 149 -7.71 20.88 -6.30
N THR A 150 -8.86 20.80 -6.96
CA THR A 150 -9.45 21.91 -7.73
C THR A 150 -10.52 22.62 -6.94
N ASP A 151 -11.19 21.93 -6.01
CA ASP A 151 -12.22 22.49 -5.13
C ASP A 151 -12.17 21.79 -3.77
N THR A 152 -11.61 22.49 -2.77
CA THR A 152 -11.47 21.98 -1.40
C THR A 152 -12.82 21.76 -0.72
N ASN A 153 -13.83 22.57 -1.02
CA ASN A 153 -15.16 22.39 -0.43
C ASN A 153 -15.84 21.13 -0.98
N ALA A 154 -15.81 20.94 -2.31
CA ALA A 154 -16.31 19.70 -2.92
C ALA A 154 -15.53 18.48 -2.43
N PHE A 155 -14.20 18.60 -2.28
CA PHE A 155 -13.36 17.55 -1.73
C PHE A 155 -13.79 17.17 -0.32
N VAL A 156 -13.78 18.12 0.62
CA VAL A 156 -14.12 17.87 2.02
C VAL A 156 -15.55 17.33 2.16
N ASN A 157 -16.53 17.89 1.44
CA ASN A 157 -17.92 17.49 1.55
C ASN A 157 -18.22 16.11 0.92
N SER A 158 -17.38 15.62 0.00
CA SER A 158 -17.50 14.26 -0.58
C SER A 158 -16.58 13.24 0.09
N HIS A 159 -15.59 13.68 0.85
CA HIS A 159 -14.65 12.82 1.55
C HIS A 159 -15.25 12.27 2.86
N ALA A 160 -15.47 10.95 2.94
CA ALA A 160 -16.09 10.26 4.09
C ALA A 160 -15.50 10.66 5.46
N VAL A 161 -14.17 10.74 5.57
CA VAL A 161 -13.50 11.18 6.82
C VAL A 161 -13.71 12.67 7.08
N LEU A 162 -13.21 13.54 6.19
CA LEU A 162 -13.23 14.99 6.39
C LEU A 162 -14.64 15.57 6.52
N LYS A 163 -15.64 15.01 5.81
CA LYS A 163 -17.03 15.43 5.96
C LYS A 163 -17.53 15.24 7.40
N ARG A 164 -17.22 14.09 8.01
CA ARG A 164 -17.60 13.81 9.41
C ARG A 164 -16.83 14.69 10.37
N LEU A 165 -15.53 14.89 10.15
CA LEU A 165 -14.70 15.78 10.97
C LEU A 165 -15.18 17.23 10.89
N LYS A 166 -15.54 17.72 9.69
CA LYS A 166 -16.09 19.08 9.52
C LYS A 166 -17.41 19.29 10.28
N GLY A 167 -18.23 18.25 10.41
CA GLY A 167 -19.49 18.29 11.16
C GLY A 167 -19.33 18.13 12.67
N ASP A 168 -18.12 17.86 13.16
CA ASP A 168 -17.83 17.69 14.57
C ASP A 168 -17.42 19.02 15.19
N SER A 169 -18.22 19.54 16.12
CA SER A 169 -17.94 20.81 16.79
C SER A 169 -16.67 20.80 17.65
N SER A 170 -16.15 19.62 17.99
CA SER A 170 -14.89 19.46 18.71
C SER A 170 -13.65 19.40 17.80
N TYR A 171 -13.85 19.46 16.47
CA TYR A 171 -12.79 19.40 15.48
C TYR A 171 -12.45 20.78 14.89
N PRO A 172 -11.15 21.11 14.68
CA PRO A 172 -10.00 20.38 15.20
C PRO A 172 -9.90 20.51 16.72
N GLY A 173 -9.30 19.50 17.36
CA GLY A 173 -8.97 19.61 18.78
C GLY A 173 -8.01 20.78 19.06
N LYS A 174 -7.98 21.24 20.32
CA LYS A 174 -7.02 22.27 20.76
C LYS A 174 -5.59 21.80 20.42
N SER A 175 -4.80 22.66 19.77
CA SER A 175 -3.45 22.40 19.24
C SER A 175 -3.34 21.51 17.99
N CYS A 176 -4.46 21.02 17.46
CA CYS A 176 -4.47 20.17 16.26
C CYS A 176 -4.66 20.95 14.98
N LYS A 177 -4.11 20.42 13.88
CA LYS A 177 -4.29 21.05 12.56
C LYS A 177 -5.67 20.72 11.99
N ASP A 178 -6.33 21.73 11.44
CA ASP A 178 -7.55 21.57 10.67
C ASP A 178 -7.24 20.97 9.29
N MET A 179 -7.43 19.67 9.16
CA MET A 179 -7.17 18.93 7.93
C MET A 179 -8.27 19.14 6.88
N THR A 180 -9.35 19.89 7.16
CA THR A 180 -10.28 20.33 6.10
C THR A 180 -9.66 21.42 5.24
N LYS A 181 -8.69 22.17 5.76
CA LYS A 181 -7.97 23.23 5.04
C LYS A 181 -6.80 22.71 4.21
N MET A 182 -6.21 21.59 4.62
CA MET A 182 -5.10 20.93 3.92
C MET A 182 -5.31 19.42 3.93
N PRO A 183 -6.30 18.92 3.17
CA PRO A 183 -6.68 17.52 3.22
C PRO A 183 -5.54 16.58 2.78
N PRO A 184 -5.44 15.39 3.40
CA PRO A 184 -4.50 14.37 2.96
C PRO A 184 -4.96 13.76 1.63
N ILE A 185 -4.04 13.58 0.69
CA ILE A 185 -4.29 12.93 -0.59
C ILE A 185 -3.17 11.96 -0.95
N TYR A 186 -3.48 11.02 -1.83
CA TYR A 186 -2.45 10.17 -2.42
C TYR A 186 -1.52 11.02 -3.31
N GLY A 187 -0.21 10.85 -3.14
CA GLY A 187 0.78 11.42 -4.04
C GLY A 187 1.85 10.39 -4.39
N TYR A 188 1.89 9.94 -5.64
CA TYR A 188 2.93 9.02 -6.10
C TYR A 188 4.32 9.67 -5.91
N GLY A 189 5.24 8.96 -5.25
CA GLY A 189 6.56 9.50 -4.93
C GLY A 189 6.55 10.61 -3.87
N SER A 190 5.42 10.89 -3.20
CA SER A 190 5.38 11.73 -2.00
C SER A 190 5.99 10.97 -0.83
N ARG A 191 7.32 11.03 -0.72
CA ARG A 191 8.12 10.43 0.35
C ARG A 191 8.26 11.39 1.53
N ALA A 192 8.39 10.83 2.73
CA ALA A 192 8.57 11.60 3.96
C ALA A 192 9.75 11.02 4.75
N TYR A 193 10.68 11.91 5.11
CA TYR A 193 11.88 11.55 5.85
C TYR A 193 11.88 12.26 7.21
N PRO A 194 12.41 11.62 8.26
CA PRO A 194 12.65 12.28 9.54
C PRO A 194 13.59 13.47 9.34
N ASN A 195 13.31 14.57 10.02
CA ASN A 195 14.26 15.67 10.17
C ASN A 195 15.38 15.30 11.18
N LYS A 196 16.28 16.25 11.46
CA LYS A 196 17.36 16.07 12.46
C LYS A 196 16.85 15.70 13.87
N SER A 197 15.61 16.05 14.21
CA SER A 197 14.98 15.71 15.50
C SER A 197 14.25 14.36 15.49
N GLY A 198 14.35 13.58 14.41
CA GLY A 198 13.68 12.28 14.28
C GLY A 198 12.17 12.36 14.02
N THR A 199 11.66 13.54 13.63
CA THR A 199 10.24 13.77 13.33
C THR A 199 9.97 13.74 11.83
N VAL A 200 9.05 12.89 11.40
CA VAL A 200 8.58 12.82 10.01
C VAL A 200 7.54 13.90 9.76
N LYS A 201 7.84 14.82 8.85
CA LYS A 201 6.93 15.90 8.43
C LYS A 201 5.92 15.37 7.41
N ILE A 202 4.65 15.31 7.81
CA ILE A 202 3.55 14.76 6.99
C ILE A 202 2.63 15.83 6.42
N PHE A 203 2.65 17.05 6.97
CA PHE A 203 1.79 18.16 6.55
C PHE A 203 2.42 18.98 5.42
N LYS A 204 2.79 18.28 4.35
CA LYS A 204 3.44 18.85 3.17
C LYS A 204 2.90 18.22 1.89
N LYS A 205 2.97 18.98 0.80
CA LYS A 205 2.54 18.57 -0.54
C LYS A 205 3.10 17.21 -1.00
N GLY A 206 4.40 16.99 -0.83
CA GLY A 206 5.07 15.83 -1.41
C GLY A 206 5.22 15.91 -2.95
N GLY A 207 5.94 14.96 -3.53
CA GLY A 207 6.30 14.95 -4.97
C GLY A 207 5.12 14.73 -5.91
N GLY A 208 4.18 13.86 -5.56
CA GLY A 208 3.06 13.45 -6.42
C GLY A 208 1.83 14.34 -6.37
N VAL A 209 1.96 15.54 -5.80
CA VAL A 209 0.87 16.50 -5.65
C VAL A 209 1.24 17.81 -6.33
N ALA A 210 0.32 18.33 -7.13
CA ALA A 210 0.49 19.56 -7.89
C ALA A 210 0.54 20.77 -6.96
N SER A 211 1.41 21.73 -7.27
CA SER A 211 1.36 23.04 -6.63
C SER A 211 0.08 23.75 -7.08
N GLY A 212 -0.58 24.46 -6.17
CA GLY A 212 -1.81 25.18 -6.46
C GLY A 212 -2.26 26.03 -5.28
N SER A 213 -3.34 26.80 -5.49
CA SER A 213 -3.96 27.62 -4.45
C SER A 213 -4.63 26.80 -3.34
N GLN A 214 -4.94 25.53 -3.60
CA GLN A 214 -5.52 24.61 -2.64
C GLN A 214 -4.43 23.67 -2.10
N PRO A 215 -4.00 23.83 -0.84
CA PRO A 215 -2.95 23.01 -0.26
C PRO A 215 -3.46 21.59 0.02
N ALA A 216 -2.57 20.61 -0.10
CA ALA A 216 -2.87 19.22 0.24
C ALA A 216 -1.63 18.57 0.86
N ALA A 217 -1.85 17.59 1.73
CA ALA A 217 -0.78 16.78 2.32
C ALA A 217 -0.64 15.47 1.52
N GLY A 218 0.50 15.25 0.86
CA GLY A 218 0.69 14.10 0.00
C GLY A 218 1.55 13.02 0.64
N ILE A 219 1.13 11.76 0.48
CA ILE A 219 1.92 10.60 0.90
C ILE A 219 1.75 9.43 -0.07
N ASP A 220 2.86 8.77 -0.38
CA ASP A 220 2.90 7.57 -1.21
C ASP A 220 2.57 6.30 -0.39
N CYS A 221 2.09 5.25 -1.06
CA CYS A 221 1.69 3.99 -0.45
C CYS A 221 2.81 3.35 0.38
N SER A 222 4.02 3.23 -0.17
CA SER A 222 5.13 2.62 0.55
C SER A 222 5.74 3.53 1.59
N ALA A 223 5.62 4.85 1.45
CA ALA A 223 6.09 5.80 2.46
C ALA A 223 5.17 5.73 3.69
N PHE A 224 3.87 5.63 3.43
CA PHE A 224 2.86 5.43 4.45
C PHE A 224 3.10 4.15 5.25
N ILE A 225 3.37 3.01 4.58
CA ILE A 225 3.66 1.75 5.27
C ILE A 225 5.03 1.76 5.97
N SER A 226 6.08 2.32 5.38
CA SER A 226 7.38 2.52 6.06
C SER A 226 7.23 3.35 7.34
N MET A 227 6.40 4.41 7.30
CA MET A 227 6.12 5.25 8.46
C MET A 227 5.32 4.49 9.53
N ALA A 228 4.36 3.66 9.12
CA ALA A 228 3.59 2.82 10.02
C ALA A 228 4.53 1.90 10.84
N LEU A 229 5.43 1.19 10.15
CA LEU A 229 6.42 0.33 10.80
C LEU A 229 7.34 1.12 11.75
N GLY A 230 7.94 2.20 11.27
CA GLY A 230 8.86 3.00 12.09
C GLY A 230 8.21 3.68 13.29
N SER A 231 6.92 4.06 13.19
CA SER A 231 6.17 4.65 14.32
C SER A 231 5.98 3.70 15.49
N GLN A 232 6.26 2.40 15.27
CA GLN A 232 6.19 1.34 16.27
C GLN A 232 7.57 0.71 16.51
N GLY A 233 8.64 1.34 16.01
CA GLY A 233 10.01 0.85 16.16
C GLY A 233 10.30 -0.42 15.36
N LEU A 234 9.43 -0.79 14.42
CA LEU A 234 9.60 -1.99 13.61
C LEU A 234 10.60 -1.71 12.48
N LYS A 235 11.73 -2.41 12.52
CA LYS A 235 12.81 -2.25 11.55
C LYS A 235 12.48 -3.02 10.27
N ILE A 236 13.02 -2.58 9.14
CA ILE A 236 12.91 -3.33 7.89
C ILE A 236 14.01 -4.40 7.80
N ASN A 237 15.18 -4.11 8.36
CA ASN A 237 16.31 -5.03 8.47
C ASN A 237 16.94 -4.90 9.86
N LYS A 238 17.50 -5.99 10.39
CA LYS A 238 18.14 -6.02 11.72
C LYS A 238 19.24 -4.97 11.88
N SER A 239 19.97 -4.65 10.81
CA SER A 239 21.03 -3.63 10.82
C SER A 239 20.52 -2.20 10.56
N SER A 240 19.25 -2.04 10.17
CA SER A 240 18.69 -0.71 9.90
C SER A 240 18.36 0.03 11.20
N GLY A 241 18.38 1.36 11.12
CA GLY A 241 17.89 2.22 12.19
C GLY A 241 16.36 2.11 12.39
N PRO A 242 15.77 2.90 13.30
CA PRO A 242 14.35 2.82 13.66
C PRO A 242 13.39 3.18 12.52
N PHE A 243 13.90 3.72 11.41
CA PHE A 243 13.10 4.04 10.23
C PHE A 243 13.89 3.83 8.96
N THR A 244 13.26 3.13 8.00
CA THR A 244 13.75 3.01 6.64
C THR A 244 12.60 3.27 5.67
N ASP A 245 12.74 4.32 4.87
CA ASP A 245 11.82 4.67 3.81
C ASP A 245 12.19 3.83 2.57
N ILE A 246 11.37 2.83 2.22
CA ILE A 246 11.61 1.97 1.05
C ILE A 246 10.43 1.94 0.06
N THR A 247 10.70 1.62 -1.20
CA THR A 247 9.68 1.53 -2.26
C THR A 247 8.93 0.18 -2.21
N THR A 248 7.81 0.04 -2.93
CA THR A 248 7.10 -1.25 -3.08
C THR A 248 7.99 -2.36 -3.66
N ARG A 249 8.88 -2.03 -4.61
CA ARG A 249 9.88 -2.96 -5.16
C ARG A 249 10.92 -3.35 -4.11
N SER A 250 11.40 -2.36 -3.36
CA SER A 250 12.34 -2.61 -2.26
C SER A 250 11.72 -3.49 -1.18
N PHE A 251 10.45 -3.26 -0.79
CA PHE A 251 9.71 -4.12 0.14
C PHE A 251 9.70 -5.57 -0.33
N HIS A 252 9.41 -5.80 -1.61
CA HIS A 252 9.44 -7.14 -2.20
C HIS A 252 10.84 -7.76 -2.15
N SER A 253 11.88 -7.01 -2.52
CA SER A 253 13.27 -7.51 -2.50
C SER A 253 13.80 -7.83 -1.10
N GLN A 254 13.35 -7.11 -0.07
CA GLN A 254 13.84 -7.29 1.31
C GLN A 254 13.45 -8.65 1.87
N ILE A 255 12.36 -9.27 1.40
CA ILE A 255 11.85 -10.53 1.94
C ILE A 255 12.90 -11.66 1.90
N ASN A 256 13.72 -11.68 0.84
CA ASN A 256 14.73 -12.72 0.62
C ASN A 256 16.12 -12.32 1.12
N ARG A 257 16.31 -11.10 1.66
CA ARG A 257 17.62 -10.64 2.13
C ARG A 257 17.98 -11.25 3.49
N SER A 258 19.26 -11.53 3.67
CA SER A 258 19.82 -11.86 4.99
C SER A 258 19.60 -10.70 5.96
N GLY A 259 19.23 -11.01 7.20
CA GLY A 259 18.92 -10.01 8.23
C GLY A 259 17.61 -9.24 8.01
N SER A 260 16.80 -9.58 7.00
CA SER A 260 15.50 -8.94 6.83
C SER A 260 14.56 -9.24 7.99
N CYS A 261 13.83 -8.21 8.42
CA CYS A 261 12.75 -8.29 9.40
C CYS A 261 11.38 -8.47 8.78
N LEU A 262 11.35 -8.60 7.45
CA LEU A 262 10.17 -8.84 6.65
C LEU A 262 10.25 -10.24 6.05
N LYS A 263 9.24 -11.08 6.27
CA LYS A 263 9.18 -12.44 5.72
C LYS A 263 7.88 -12.68 4.98
N LYS A 264 7.88 -13.61 4.01
CA LYS A 264 6.63 -14.07 3.39
C LYS A 264 5.72 -14.57 4.49
N ALA A 265 4.47 -14.13 4.49
CA ALA A 265 3.47 -14.65 5.40
C ALA A 265 3.20 -16.11 5.04
N THR A 266 3.39 -16.99 6.02
CA THR A 266 2.93 -18.37 5.97
C THR A 266 1.49 -18.40 6.43
N MET A 267 0.60 -18.90 5.57
CA MET A 267 -0.85 -18.89 5.78
C MET A 267 -1.38 -20.32 5.76
N THR A 268 -2.35 -20.61 6.60
CA THR A 268 -3.07 -21.89 6.62
C THR A 268 -4.56 -21.60 6.45
N PRO A 269 -5.40 -22.60 6.15
CA PRO A 269 -6.84 -22.40 6.09
C PRO A 269 -7.44 -21.77 7.35
N GLU A 270 -6.88 -22.08 8.53
CA GLU A 270 -7.33 -21.59 9.85
C GLU A 270 -6.80 -20.18 10.18
N ALA A 271 -5.68 -19.79 9.56
CA ALA A 271 -5.05 -18.49 9.76
C ALA A 271 -4.63 -17.87 8.41
N PRO A 272 -5.61 -17.57 7.53
CA PRO A 272 -5.33 -17.24 6.13
C PRO A 272 -4.74 -15.85 5.95
N VAL A 273 -5.08 -14.88 6.81
CA VAL A 273 -4.47 -13.55 6.89
C VAL A 273 -4.52 -13.05 8.34
N LYS A 274 -3.62 -12.14 8.72
CA LYS A 274 -3.58 -11.52 10.05
C LYS A 274 -3.48 -10.00 9.95
N SER A 275 -3.95 -9.34 11.02
CA SER A 275 -3.72 -7.90 11.23
C SER A 275 -2.21 -7.60 11.17
N GLY A 276 -1.83 -6.58 10.41
CA GLY A 276 -0.45 -6.16 10.15
C GLY A 276 0.25 -6.86 8.98
N ASP A 277 -0.40 -7.85 8.34
CA ASP A 277 0.12 -8.38 7.08
C ASP A 277 0.11 -7.29 6.01
N ILE A 278 1.19 -7.24 5.24
CA ILE A 278 1.41 -6.27 4.16
C ILE A 278 1.20 -6.99 2.84
N ILE A 279 0.16 -6.61 2.10
CA ILE A 279 -0.07 -7.10 0.74
C ILE A 279 0.59 -6.11 -0.23
N ASN A 280 1.51 -6.60 -1.04
CA ASN A 280 2.35 -5.76 -1.90
C ASN A 280 2.39 -6.32 -3.32
N VAL A 281 2.17 -5.44 -4.30
CA VAL A 281 2.47 -5.68 -5.72
C VAL A 281 3.66 -4.78 -6.09
N ALA A 282 4.82 -5.39 -6.25
CA ALA A 282 6.08 -4.69 -6.49
C ALA A 282 5.99 -3.76 -7.71
N GLY A 283 6.31 -2.48 -7.51
CA GLY A 283 6.24 -1.45 -8.54
C GLY A 283 4.85 -0.84 -8.76
N SER A 284 3.83 -1.31 -8.03
CA SER A 284 2.45 -0.83 -8.16
C SER A 284 1.93 -0.23 -6.87
N HIS A 285 1.45 -1.07 -5.94
CA HIS A 285 0.74 -0.61 -4.74
C HIS A 285 0.93 -1.58 -3.58
N MET A 286 0.79 -1.07 -2.37
CA MET A 286 0.79 -1.88 -1.16
C MET A 286 -0.22 -1.38 -0.13
N VAL A 287 -0.73 -2.33 0.65
CA VAL A 287 -1.71 -2.11 1.71
C VAL A 287 -1.32 -2.91 2.94
N MET A 288 -1.79 -2.49 4.11
CA MET A 288 -1.64 -3.27 5.34
C MET A 288 -3.01 -3.67 5.87
N ILE A 289 -3.17 -4.96 6.18
CA ILE A 289 -4.38 -5.49 6.79
C ILE A 289 -4.51 -4.88 8.19
N ASP A 290 -5.67 -4.30 8.45
CA ASP A 290 -5.95 -3.61 9.69
C ASP A 290 -6.71 -4.54 10.65
N SER A 291 -7.89 -5.01 10.27
CA SER A 291 -8.65 -5.99 11.05
C SER A 291 -9.14 -7.14 10.17
N VAL A 292 -9.21 -8.33 10.74
CA VAL A 292 -9.72 -9.55 10.09
C VAL A 292 -11.07 -9.92 10.69
N GLY A 293 -12.07 -10.13 9.85
CA GLY A 293 -13.37 -10.65 10.26
C GLY A 293 -13.40 -12.19 10.19
N GLU A 294 -14.57 -12.76 10.42
CA GLU A 294 -14.82 -14.18 10.23
C GLU A 294 -14.63 -14.59 8.76
N ASP A 295 -13.97 -15.73 8.54
CA ASP A 295 -13.67 -16.26 7.22
C ASP A 295 -13.10 -15.18 6.27
N PRO A 296 -11.95 -14.57 6.60
CA PRO A 296 -11.52 -13.32 5.96
C PRO A 296 -11.25 -13.47 4.47
N LEU A 297 -11.00 -14.69 3.97
CA LEU A 297 -10.82 -14.97 2.55
C LEU A 297 -11.95 -15.81 1.92
N GLY A 298 -13.04 -16.09 2.65
CA GLY A 298 -14.16 -16.90 2.14
C GLY A 298 -13.84 -18.40 1.99
N ILE A 299 -12.80 -18.89 2.67
CA ILE A 299 -12.30 -20.27 2.59
C ILE A 299 -13.26 -21.24 3.27
N GLU A 300 -13.72 -20.92 4.48
CA GLU A 300 -14.59 -21.81 5.27
C GLU A 300 -15.89 -22.08 4.53
N LYS A 301 -16.56 -21.01 4.07
CA LYS A 301 -17.82 -21.11 3.33
C LYS A 301 -17.66 -21.87 2.02
N ALA A 302 -16.56 -21.62 1.29
CA ALA A 302 -16.31 -22.28 0.02
C ALA A 302 -15.94 -23.77 0.19
N ALA A 303 -15.20 -24.12 1.24
CA ALA A 303 -14.83 -25.49 1.57
C ALA A 303 -16.06 -26.30 2.00
N ALA A 304 -16.92 -25.74 2.85
CA ALA A 304 -18.18 -26.38 3.25
C ALA A 304 -19.10 -26.67 2.06
N ALA A 305 -19.10 -25.78 1.06
CA ALA A 305 -19.85 -25.97 -0.18
C ALA A 305 -19.16 -26.87 -1.23
N GLY A 306 -17.95 -27.38 -0.95
CA GLY A 306 -17.16 -28.16 -1.90
C GLY A 306 -16.75 -27.40 -3.16
N ASN A 307 -16.80 -26.06 -3.16
CA ASN A 307 -16.62 -25.22 -4.35
C ASN A 307 -15.67 -24.05 -4.10
N CYS A 308 -14.37 -24.34 -4.10
CA CYS A 308 -13.31 -23.35 -3.89
C CYS A 308 -13.26 -22.26 -4.98
N ASN A 309 -13.69 -22.56 -6.21
CA ASN A 309 -13.68 -21.59 -7.30
C ASN A 309 -14.70 -20.45 -7.09
N SER A 310 -15.68 -20.66 -6.20
CA SER A 310 -16.67 -19.65 -5.80
C SER A 310 -16.11 -18.50 -4.96
N ILE A 311 -14.86 -18.59 -4.49
CA ILE A 311 -14.20 -17.50 -3.76
C ILE A 311 -14.01 -16.32 -4.72
N THR A 312 -14.43 -15.13 -4.29
CA THR A 312 -14.24 -13.87 -5.03
C THR A 312 -13.82 -12.77 -4.06
N PRO A 313 -13.14 -11.70 -4.54
CA PRO A 313 -12.77 -10.58 -3.68
C PRO A 313 -13.94 -9.94 -2.92
N LYS A 314 -15.16 -9.96 -3.48
CA LYS A 314 -16.38 -9.51 -2.81
C LYS A 314 -16.74 -10.31 -1.55
N LYS A 315 -16.21 -11.52 -1.41
CA LYS A 315 -16.40 -12.37 -0.21
C LYS A 315 -15.33 -12.14 0.85
N PHE A 316 -14.31 -11.31 0.59
CA PHE A 316 -13.26 -11.05 1.57
C PHE A 316 -13.79 -10.22 2.74
N ASN A 317 -13.59 -10.74 3.95
CA ASN A 317 -14.05 -10.14 5.19
C ASN A 317 -12.88 -9.66 6.04
N PHE A 318 -12.19 -8.62 5.55
CA PHE A 318 -11.18 -7.90 6.32
C PHE A 318 -11.17 -6.44 5.90
N THR A 319 -10.57 -5.60 6.74
CA THR A 319 -10.26 -4.21 6.39
C THR A 319 -8.76 -4.05 6.21
N TYR A 320 -8.38 -3.09 5.39
CA TYR A 320 -6.99 -2.69 5.21
C TYR A 320 -6.88 -1.17 5.27
N ILE A 321 -5.69 -0.69 5.64
CA ILE A 321 -5.34 0.74 5.59
C ILE A 321 -4.23 0.93 4.55
N HIS A 322 -4.33 2.00 3.78
CA HIS A 322 -3.36 2.34 2.75
C HIS A 322 -3.34 3.85 2.46
N SER A 323 -2.38 4.29 1.66
CA SER A 323 -2.49 5.53 0.89
C SER A 323 -2.53 5.19 -0.60
N GLY A 324 -3.63 5.49 -1.28
CA GLY A 324 -3.75 5.19 -2.71
C GLY A 324 -4.93 5.88 -3.39
N ALA A 325 -5.05 5.64 -4.69
CA ALA A 325 -6.11 6.21 -5.51
C ALA A 325 -7.35 5.30 -5.53
N ILE A 326 -8.12 5.27 -4.44
CA ILE A 326 -9.41 4.57 -4.39
C ILE A 326 -10.57 5.58 -4.53
N LYS A 327 -11.69 5.17 -5.15
CA LYS A 327 -12.95 5.94 -5.27
C LYS A 327 -12.74 7.42 -5.63
N GLY A 328 -11.90 7.70 -6.63
CA GLY A 328 -11.60 9.08 -7.03
C GLY A 328 -10.44 9.77 -6.30
N SER A 329 -9.59 9.04 -5.56
CA SER A 329 -8.34 9.52 -4.91
C SER A 329 -8.47 9.93 -3.43
N TYR A 330 -9.12 9.12 -2.62
CA TYR A 330 -9.24 9.32 -1.16
C TYR A 330 -7.92 9.42 -0.39
N GLY A 331 -6.78 8.95 -0.93
CA GLY A 331 -5.51 9.03 -0.21
C GLY A 331 -5.46 8.07 0.98
N PRO A 332 -4.86 8.47 2.11
CA PRO A 332 -4.87 7.72 3.36
C PRO A 332 -6.29 7.34 3.78
N SER A 333 -6.60 6.04 3.80
CA SER A 333 -7.95 5.56 4.13
C SER A 333 -7.94 4.13 4.65
N ARG A 334 -8.96 3.82 5.47
CA ARG A 334 -9.32 2.46 5.90
C ARG A 334 -10.45 1.95 4.99
N VAL A 335 -10.35 0.72 4.51
CA VAL A 335 -11.21 0.22 3.43
C VAL A 335 -11.61 -1.24 3.68
N LYS A 336 -12.86 -1.63 3.40
CA LYS A 336 -13.27 -3.05 3.37
C LYS A 336 -12.73 -3.73 2.11
N ALA A 337 -12.14 -4.92 2.26
CA ALA A 337 -11.60 -5.69 1.14
C ALA A 337 -12.67 -6.06 0.10
N ASN A 338 -13.91 -6.29 0.53
CA ASN A 338 -15.04 -6.56 -0.36
C ASN A 338 -15.49 -5.38 -1.24
N LEU A 339 -14.88 -4.21 -1.08
CA LEU A 339 -15.06 -3.08 -2.01
C LEU A 339 -14.51 -3.42 -3.41
N HIS A 340 -13.61 -4.39 -3.51
CA HIS A 340 -12.98 -4.78 -4.77
C HIS A 340 -13.69 -5.95 -5.41
N SER A 341 -13.75 -5.95 -6.74
CA SER A 341 -14.25 -7.06 -7.56
C SER A 341 -13.14 -7.85 -8.26
N GLY A 342 -11.91 -7.33 -8.31
CA GLY A 342 -10.80 -7.91 -9.05
C GLY A 342 -9.56 -7.01 -9.06
N GLY A 343 -8.69 -7.17 -10.06
CA GLY A 343 -7.40 -6.48 -10.16
C GLY A 343 -6.24 -7.32 -9.61
N SER A 344 -5.00 -7.02 -10.03
CA SER A 344 -3.86 -7.92 -9.80
C SER A 344 -3.67 -8.28 -8.32
N MET A 345 -3.74 -7.32 -7.40
CA MET A 345 -3.58 -7.60 -5.96
C MET A 345 -4.62 -8.59 -5.44
N TRP A 346 -5.90 -8.34 -5.71
CA TRP A 346 -7.01 -9.11 -5.15
C TRP A 346 -7.23 -10.45 -5.85
N ASN A 347 -6.94 -10.51 -7.16
CA ASN A 347 -6.95 -11.76 -7.92
C ASN A 347 -5.83 -12.69 -7.46
N ASN A 348 -4.62 -12.17 -7.22
CA ASN A 348 -3.54 -12.97 -6.65
C ASN A 348 -3.92 -13.49 -5.25
N LEU A 349 -4.48 -12.65 -4.39
CA LEU A 349 -4.99 -13.08 -3.08
C LEU A 349 -6.07 -14.15 -3.19
N ARG A 350 -6.99 -14.03 -4.17
CA ARG A 350 -8.00 -15.04 -4.47
C ARG A 350 -7.36 -16.38 -4.85
N VAL A 351 -6.34 -16.39 -5.71
CA VAL A 351 -5.64 -17.63 -6.09
C VAL A 351 -5.06 -18.33 -4.85
N MET A 352 -4.51 -17.56 -3.91
CA MET A 352 -4.07 -18.11 -2.62
C MET A 352 -5.21 -18.72 -1.80
N ALA A 353 -6.34 -18.00 -1.71
CA ALA A 353 -7.54 -18.46 -0.99
C ALA A 353 -8.12 -19.74 -1.59
N VAL A 354 -8.18 -19.84 -2.93
CA VAL A 354 -8.62 -21.06 -3.64
C VAL A 354 -7.72 -22.24 -3.28
N LYS A 355 -6.39 -22.03 -3.29
CA LYS A 355 -5.43 -23.09 -2.93
C LYS A 355 -5.60 -23.51 -1.46
N MET A 356 -5.76 -22.58 -0.53
CA MET A 356 -6.02 -22.89 0.88
C MET A 356 -7.35 -23.63 1.07
N CYS A 357 -8.40 -23.25 0.34
CA CYS A 357 -9.67 -23.97 0.35
C CYS A 357 -9.53 -25.41 -0.16
N GLN A 358 -8.79 -25.63 -1.25
CA GLN A 358 -8.55 -26.98 -1.77
C GLN A 358 -7.77 -27.83 -0.76
N ASN A 359 -6.76 -27.24 -0.12
CA ASN A 359 -6.00 -27.87 0.95
C ASN A 359 -6.94 -28.26 2.11
N LYS A 360 -7.83 -27.35 2.54
CA LYS A 360 -8.83 -27.62 3.57
C LYS A 360 -9.78 -28.77 3.23
N ILE A 361 -10.35 -28.80 2.02
CA ILE A 361 -11.24 -29.89 1.56
C ILE A 361 -10.52 -31.25 1.61
N LYS A 362 -9.22 -31.26 1.30
CA LYS A 362 -8.39 -32.48 1.32
C LYS A 362 -7.89 -32.85 2.72
N ASN A 363 -8.24 -32.10 3.77
CA ASN A 363 -7.62 -32.19 5.10
C ASN A 363 -6.09 -32.07 5.05
N ASP A 364 -5.59 -31.34 4.06
CA ASP A 364 -4.18 -31.02 3.88
C ASP A 364 -3.90 -29.69 4.59
N GLY A 365 -3.28 -29.75 5.77
CA GLY A 365 -2.89 -28.57 6.55
C GLY A 365 -1.68 -27.82 5.97
N SER A 366 -1.23 -28.17 4.76
CA SER A 366 -0.02 -27.60 4.18
C SER A 366 -0.10 -26.08 4.08
N PRO A 367 0.93 -25.36 4.58
CA PRO A 367 0.96 -23.93 4.52
C PRO A 367 1.08 -23.43 3.08
N VAL A 368 0.45 -22.29 2.83
CA VAL A 368 0.48 -21.57 1.56
C VAL A 368 1.22 -20.26 1.76
N ASN A 369 2.12 -19.93 0.83
CA ASN A 369 2.78 -18.63 0.79
C ASN A 369 2.80 -18.08 -0.64
N SER A 370 3.03 -16.78 -0.78
CA SER A 370 2.93 -16.09 -2.08
C SER A 370 3.95 -16.58 -3.12
N GLY A 371 5.05 -17.20 -2.70
CA GLY A 371 6.06 -17.75 -3.59
C GLY A 371 5.80 -19.19 -4.04
N SER A 372 4.91 -19.92 -3.38
CA SER A 372 4.68 -21.35 -3.66
C SER A 372 3.53 -21.61 -4.63
N ILE A 373 2.88 -20.57 -5.14
CA ILE A 373 1.68 -20.72 -5.97
C ILE A 373 1.96 -20.34 -7.42
N ARG A 374 1.81 -21.33 -8.31
CA ARG A 374 1.82 -21.13 -9.77
C ARG A 374 0.65 -20.23 -10.17
N GLY A 375 0.89 -19.27 -11.07
CA GLY A 375 -0.12 -18.31 -11.51
C GLY A 375 -0.29 -17.09 -10.60
N VAL A 376 0.45 -16.99 -9.50
CA VAL A 376 0.61 -15.72 -8.79
C VAL A 376 1.69 -14.90 -9.49
N ALA A 377 1.42 -13.63 -9.75
CA ALA A 377 2.39 -12.74 -10.38
C ALA A 377 3.67 -12.67 -9.54
N SER A 378 4.84 -12.80 -10.17
CA SER A 378 6.15 -12.78 -9.49
C SER A 378 6.38 -11.56 -8.60
N LYS A 379 5.66 -10.46 -8.88
CA LYS A 379 5.68 -9.18 -8.14
C LYS A 379 4.76 -9.15 -6.92
N PHE A 380 3.85 -10.11 -6.75
CA PHE A 380 2.90 -10.16 -5.65
C PHE A 380 3.48 -10.86 -4.42
N THR A 381 3.32 -10.24 -3.26
CA THR A 381 3.75 -10.79 -1.97
C THR A 381 2.77 -10.44 -0.86
N ILE A 382 2.60 -11.35 0.08
CA ILE A 382 2.06 -11.06 1.41
C ILE A 382 3.20 -11.23 2.40
N THR A 383 3.46 -10.19 3.18
CA THR A 383 4.63 -10.07 4.03
C THR A 383 4.22 -9.79 5.45
N ARG A 384 4.89 -10.41 6.42
CA ARG A 384 4.70 -10.17 7.85
C ARG A 384 6.01 -9.71 8.48
N HIS A 385 5.92 -8.71 9.36
CA HIS A 385 7.07 -8.27 10.15
C HIS A 385 7.41 -9.29 11.25
N GLN A 386 8.69 -9.53 11.50
CA GLN A 386 9.19 -10.46 12.52
C GLN A 386 9.28 -9.77 13.89
N THR A 387 8.15 -9.31 14.43
CA THR A 387 8.11 -8.57 15.70
C THR A 387 8.61 -9.39 16.88
N SER A 388 8.52 -10.73 16.82
CA SER A 388 9.04 -11.61 17.86
C SER A 388 10.57 -11.70 17.91
N ASP A 389 11.28 -11.20 16.90
CA ASP A 389 12.74 -11.10 16.91
C ASP A 389 13.15 -9.73 17.47
N PRO A 390 13.80 -9.67 18.65
CA PRO A 390 14.19 -8.39 19.26
C PRO A 390 15.12 -7.56 18.37
N LYS A 391 15.91 -8.20 17.48
CA LYS A 391 16.77 -7.46 16.54
C LYS A 391 15.97 -6.71 15.48
N CYS A 392 14.71 -7.09 15.28
CA CYS A 392 13.77 -6.46 14.36
C CYS A 392 12.91 -5.38 15.00
N VAL A 393 13.05 -5.18 16.30
CA VAL A 393 12.37 -4.11 17.04
C VAL A 393 13.44 -3.12 17.52
N SER A 394 13.06 -1.85 17.59
CA SER A 394 13.86 -0.78 18.18
C SER A 394 13.08 -0.15 19.32
N ASP A 395 13.76 0.15 20.41
CA ASP A 395 13.19 0.92 21.51
C ASP A 395 12.93 2.38 21.11
N LYS A 396 13.51 2.82 19.98
CA LYS A 396 13.27 4.12 19.37
C LYS A 396 12.19 4.01 18.30
N ARG A 397 11.17 4.85 18.41
CA ARG A 397 10.13 5.04 17.41
C ARG A 397 10.36 6.36 16.68
N ILE A 398 10.02 6.45 15.40
CA ILE A 398 9.94 7.77 14.76
C ILE A 398 8.73 8.54 15.29
N LYS A 399 8.91 9.85 15.44
CA LYS A 399 7.81 10.75 15.77
C LYS A 399 7.13 11.19 14.49
N ILE A 400 5.81 11.20 14.45
CA ILE A 400 5.04 11.75 13.34
C ILE A 400 4.66 13.20 13.70
N GLU A 401 4.77 14.12 12.75
CA GLU A 401 4.29 15.49 12.98
C GLU A 401 2.78 15.50 13.33
N GLY A 402 2.41 16.14 14.44
CA GLY A 402 1.02 16.20 14.92
C GLY A 402 0.55 14.93 15.62
N GLU A 403 1.44 14.00 15.95
CA GLU A 403 1.11 12.77 16.68
C GLU A 403 0.56 13.05 18.08
N GLU A 404 0.97 14.16 18.71
CA GLU A 404 0.47 14.61 20.01
C GLU A 404 -1.06 14.76 20.06
N CYS A 405 -1.68 15.07 18.93
CA CYS A 405 -3.14 15.18 18.79
C CYS A 405 -3.88 13.86 18.87
N ILE A 406 -3.19 12.74 18.65
CA ILE A 406 -3.79 11.41 18.61
C ILE A 406 -3.24 10.48 19.70
N ASN A 407 -2.37 10.97 20.58
CA ASN A 407 -1.85 10.20 21.71
C ASN A 407 -2.95 9.76 22.70
N LYS A 408 -4.10 10.43 22.71
CA LYS A 408 -5.24 10.09 23.57
C LYS A 408 -6.21 9.06 22.95
N CYS A 409 -5.91 8.52 21.78
CA CYS A 409 -6.79 7.54 21.16
C CYS A 409 -6.68 6.18 21.87
N SER A 410 -7.73 5.76 22.58
CA SER A 410 -7.81 4.44 23.23
C SER A 410 -7.62 3.27 22.26
N ASN A 411 -8.00 3.45 20.99
CA ASN A 411 -7.86 2.44 19.94
C ASN A 411 -6.45 2.38 19.30
N LEU A 412 -5.50 3.17 19.80
CA LEU A 412 -4.09 3.24 19.35
C LEU A 412 -3.08 2.84 20.44
N SER A 413 -3.52 2.51 21.65
CA SER A 413 -2.66 2.06 22.73
C SER A 413 -2.41 0.55 22.64
N MET A 414 -1.14 0.16 22.73
CA MET A 414 -0.75 -1.15 23.26
C MET A 414 -0.32 -1.05 24.73
N ASP A 415 -0.45 0.13 25.33
CA ASP A 415 0.10 0.48 26.64
C ASP A 415 -0.98 0.21 27.71
N GLU A 416 -0.73 -0.34 28.91
CA GLU A 416 0.44 -0.27 29.79
C GLU A 416 0.56 -1.57 30.62
N LYS A 417 1.61 -2.38 30.44
CA LYS A 417 1.91 -3.48 31.39
C LYS A 417 3.40 -3.83 31.58
N TYR A 418 4.33 -2.94 31.22
CA TYR A 418 5.77 -3.23 31.31
C TYR A 418 6.61 -2.22 32.09
N GLU A 419 6.02 -1.38 32.94
CA GLU A 419 6.76 -0.59 33.92
C GLU A 419 6.05 -0.62 35.27
N GLU A 420 6.22 -1.72 36.01
CA GLU A 420 6.17 -1.74 37.48
C GLU A 420 6.71 -3.10 37.94
N GLU A 421 8.04 -3.20 38.04
CA GLU A 421 8.80 -4.05 38.99
C GLU A 421 10.31 -3.85 38.73
N SER A 422 10.87 -2.81 39.34
CA SER A 422 12.30 -2.71 39.68
C SER A 422 12.50 -1.83 40.89
#